data_AF-A0A843KS89-F1
#
_entry.id   AF-A0A843KS89-F1
#
_cell.length_a   1.000
_cell.length_b   1.000
_cell.length_c   1.000
_cell.angle_alpha   90.00
_cell.angle_beta   90.00
_cell.angle_gamma   90.00
#
_symmetry.space_group_name_H-M   'P 1'
#
loop_
_entity.id
_entity.type
_entity.pdbx_description
1 polymer ?
#
loop_
_entity_poly.entity_id
_entity_poly.type
_entity_poly.pdbx_seq_one_letter_code
_entity_poly.pdbx_strand_id
1 'polypeptide(L)'
;MEHTSQPGGKTGAITRADSDLSLEVVILLVFGVFMLLFGLLLFRIHTGELPYAPDSTYGLFLVIVSFQIITMGKTPFGDLRRSWAVILIGVCTAIIGMVACFVPGLLAEPVRILVGALLFAGGLALLAQLLFSEDKARIWLKIPGILRHLTIACIVVYVMSIILGLVTLLPGITTDGETAILLIIYGIGFFYLSWSIQNVTRTYPPGENPA
;
A
#
# COMPACT_ATOMS: atom_id res chain seq x y z
N MET A 1 -29.91 52.67 -6.81
CA MET A 1 -29.21 52.47 -8.10
C MET A 1 -27.81 52.02 -7.73
N GLU A 2 -27.63 50.71 -7.50
CA GLU A 2 -27.17 49.67 -8.47
C GLU A 2 -25.72 49.28 -8.10
N HIS A 3 -25.52 48.07 -7.55
CA HIS A 3 -24.93 46.88 -8.21
C HIS A 3 -23.56 47.17 -8.85
N THR A 4 -22.44 46.56 -8.43
CA THR A 4 -22.02 45.16 -8.68
C THR A 4 -20.91 44.74 -7.69
N SER A 5 -20.89 43.63 -6.94
CA SER A 5 -20.98 42.18 -7.25
C SER A 5 -19.70 41.52 -7.83
N GLN A 6 -18.81 41.05 -6.93
CA GLN A 6 -18.02 39.77 -6.94
C GLN A 6 -16.97 39.48 -8.08
N PRO A 7 -16.12 38.42 -7.99
CA PRO A 7 -15.23 37.95 -6.91
C PRO A 7 -13.83 37.45 -7.41
N GLY A 8 -12.79 37.56 -6.59
CA GLY A 8 -11.46 36.99 -6.88
C GLY A 8 -11.26 35.55 -6.35
N GLY A 9 -11.64 34.57 -7.16
CA GLY A 9 -11.03 33.23 -7.33
C GLY A 9 -10.48 32.44 -6.12
N LYS A 10 -11.33 31.56 -5.55
CA LYS A 10 -10.93 30.38 -4.76
C LYS A 10 -10.49 29.19 -5.66
N THR A 11 -9.55 29.39 -6.58
CA THR A 11 -9.20 28.37 -7.61
C THR A 11 -7.96 27.52 -7.26
N GLY A 12 -7.27 27.77 -6.14
CA GLY A 12 -6.01 27.08 -5.81
C GLY A 12 -6.12 25.74 -5.05
N ALA A 13 -7.29 25.42 -4.48
CA ALA A 13 -7.42 24.31 -3.51
C ALA A 13 -8.10 23.05 -4.08
N ILE A 14 -8.89 23.17 -5.15
CA ILE A 14 -9.73 22.06 -5.65
C ILE A 14 -8.92 21.08 -6.53
N THR A 15 -7.82 21.52 -7.16
CA THR A 15 -7.05 20.67 -8.11
C THR A 15 -6.07 19.69 -7.42
N ARG A 16 -5.70 19.90 -6.16
CA ARG A 16 -4.68 19.07 -5.47
C ARG A 16 -5.26 17.78 -4.88
N ALA A 17 -6.48 17.83 -4.35
CA ALA A 17 -7.11 16.67 -3.71
C ALA A 17 -7.47 15.54 -4.69
N ASP A 18 -7.87 15.87 -5.92
CA ASP A 18 -8.18 14.87 -6.96
C ASP A 18 -6.92 14.15 -7.48
N SER A 19 -5.76 14.82 -7.46
CA SER A 19 -4.49 14.23 -7.93
C SER A 19 -3.92 13.23 -6.93
N ASP A 20 -4.05 13.51 -5.63
CA ASP A 20 -3.48 12.67 -4.57
C ASP A 20 -4.20 11.31 -4.46
N LEU A 21 -5.54 11.29 -4.55
CA LEU A 21 -6.34 10.06 -4.53
C LEU A 21 -6.10 9.20 -5.79
N SER A 22 -5.93 9.84 -6.95
CA SER A 22 -5.63 9.13 -8.20
C SER A 22 -4.26 8.45 -8.16
N LEU A 23 -3.23 9.16 -7.68
CA LEU A 23 -1.88 8.63 -7.57
C LEU A 23 -1.81 7.50 -6.54
N GLU A 24 -2.54 7.64 -5.43
CA GLU A 24 -2.65 6.58 -4.42
C GLU A 24 -3.19 5.29 -5.00
N VAL A 25 -4.36 5.36 -5.66
CA VAL A 25 -4.98 4.20 -6.28
C VAL A 25 -4.11 3.57 -7.36
N VAL A 26 -3.38 4.38 -8.15
CA VAL A 26 -2.46 3.89 -9.18
C VAL A 26 -1.32 3.08 -8.55
N ILE A 27 -0.70 3.56 -7.47
CA ILE A 27 0.36 2.83 -6.78
C ILE A 27 -0.16 1.55 -6.16
N LEU A 28 -1.34 1.58 -5.50
CA LEU A 28 -1.97 0.37 -4.97
C LEU A 28 -2.23 -0.66 -6.08
N LEU A 29 -2.67 -0.22 -7.26
CA LEU A 29 -2.90 -1.08 -8.41
C LEU A 29 -1.60 -1.71 -8.91
N VAL A 30 -0.53 -0.92 -9.04
CA VAL A 30 0.81 -1.42 -9.40
C VAL A 30 1.27 -2.49 -8.40
N PHE A 31 1.03 -2.25 -7.11
CA PHE A 31 1.35 -3.20 -6.05
C PHE A 31 0.51 -4.48 -6.16
N GLY A 32 -0.79 -4.36 -6.42
CA GLY A 32 -1.68 -5.48 -6.66
C GLY A 32 -1.26 -6.34 -7.86
N VAL A 33 -0.89 -5.70 -8.98
CA VAL A 33 -0.35 -6.38 -10.17
C VAL A 33 0.96 -7.09 -9.83
N PHE A 34 1.88 -6.42 -9.14
CA PHE A 34 3.16 -7.02 -8.72
C PHE A 34 2.93 -8.27 -7.87
N MET A 35 2.05 -8.20 -6.87
CA MET A 35 1.74 -9.34 -5.99
C MET A 35 1.06 -10.49 -6.73
N LEU A 36 0.11 -10.20 -7.62
CA LEU A 36 -0.55 -11.21 -8.44
C LEU A 36 0.43 -11.92 -9.37
N LEU A 37 1.25 -11.15 -10.09
CA LEU A 37 2.25 -11.70 -10.99
C LEU A 37 3.24 -12.55 -10.20
N PHE A 38 3.74 -12.05 -9.07
CA PHE A 38 4.69 -12.78 -8.25
C PHE A 38 4.09 -14.07 -7.69
N GLY A 39 2.86 -14.04 -7.17
CA GLY A 39 2.15 -15.25 -6.71
C GLY A 39 1.93 -16.28 -7.83
N LEU A 40 1.55 -15.83 -9.04
CA LEU A 40 1.38 -16.73 -10.18
C LEU A 40 2.73 -17.32 -10.66
N LEU A 41 3.78 -16.51 -10.66
CA LEU A 41 5.12 -16.94 -11.04
C LEU A 41 5.70 -17.93 -10.02
N LEU A 42 5.45 -17.74 -8.72
CA LEU A 42 5.89 -18.67 -7.68
C LEU A 42 5.38 -20.09 -7.91
N PHE A 43 4.17 -20.25 -8.44
CA PHE A 43 3.64 -21.56 -8.82
C PHE A 43 4.50 -22.23 -9.91
N ARG A 44 4.92 -21.45 -10.92
CA ARG A 44 5.76 -21.91 -12.04
C ARG A 44 7.23 -22.10 -11.64
N ILE A 45 7.69 -21.38 -10.62
CA ILE A 45 9.01 -21.57 -9.99
C ILE A 45 9.02 -22.90 -9.23
N HIS A 46 7.95 -23.19 -8.49
CA HIS A 46 7.84 -24.42 -7.72
C HIS A 46 7.78 -25.68 -8.60
N THR A 47 7.17 -25.59 -9.79
CA THR A 47 7.20 -26.66 -10.80
C THR A 47 8.57 -26.83 -11.47
N GLY A 48 9.58 -26.01 -11.11
CA GLY A 48 10.94 -26.07 -11.62
C GLY A 48 11.11 -25.50 -13.03
N GLU A 49 10.09 -24.84 -13.57
CA GLU A 49 10.09 -24.35 -14.96
C GLU A 49 10.80 -23.00 -15.12
N LEU A 50 11.07 -22.29 -14.02
CA LEU A 50 11.66 -20.95 -14.02
C LEU A 50 12.76 -20.80 -12.96
N PRO A 51 13.91 -20.16 -13.29
CA PRO A 51 14.91 -19.80 -12.30
C PRO A 51 14.38 -18.69 -11.39
N TYR A 52 14.64 -18.80 -10.08
CA TYR A 52 14.15 -17.85 -9.08
C TYR A 52 15.29 -17.15 -8.35
N ALA A 53 15.27 -15.82 -8.35
CA ALA A 53 16.17 -14.96 -7.61
C ALA A 53 15.35 -14.14 -6.58
N PRO A 54 15.26 -14.59 -5.31
CA PRO A 54 14.46 -13.92 -4.28
C PRO A 54 14.87 -12.45 -4.07
N ASP A 55 16.17 -12.17 -4.13
CA ASP A 55 16.75 -10.85 -3.87
C ASP A 55 16.20 -9.77 -4.80
N SER A 56 16.05 -10.11 -6.09
CA SER A 56 15.51 -9.18 -7.07
C SER A 56 14.03 -8.89 -6.85
N THR A 57 13.26 -9.88 -6.39
CA THR A 57 11.83 -9.68 -6.05
C THR A 57 11.66 -8.79 -4.83
N TYR A 58 12.46 -9.00 -3.78
CA TYR A 58 12.45 -8.14 -2.61
C TYR A 58 12.98 -6.73 -2.93
N GLY A 59 13.99 -6.60 -3.78
CA GLY A 59 14.50 -5.31 -4.26
C GLY A 59 13.44 -4.53 -5.02
N LEU A 60 12.74 -5.16 -5.96
CA LEU A 60 11.64 -4.54 -6.70
C LEU A 60 10.49 -4.12 -5.77
N PHE A 61 10.13 -4.95 -4.80
CA PHE A 61 9.17 -4.60 -3.77
C PHE A 61 9.58 -3.33 -3.01
N LEU A 62 10.84 -3.24 -2.57
CA LEU A 62 11.35 -2.05 -1.87
C LEU A 62 11.29 -0.79 -2.74
N VAL A 63 11.59 -0.89 -4.03
CA VAL A 63 11.47 0.24 -4.96
C VAL A 63 10.03 0.74 -5.06
N ILE A 64 9.06 -0.18 -5.14
CA ILE A 64 7.64 0.20 -5.20
C ILE A 64 7.19 0.83 -3.88
N VAL A 65 7.57 0.26 -2.73
CA VAL A 65 7.27 0.84 -1.40
C VAL A 65 7.93 2.21 -1.22
N SER A 66 9.16 2.38 -1.70
CA SER A 66 9.83 3.68 -1.69
C SER A 66 9.07 4.72 -2.49
N PHE A 67 8.58 4.36 -3.67
CA PHE A 67 7.75 5.26 -4.47
C PHE A 67 6.49 5.65 -3.70
N GLN A 68 5.84 4.69 -3.03
CA GLN A 68 4.69 4.94 -2.17
C GLN A 68 5.03 5.95 -1.04
N ILE A 69 6.16 5.76 -0.35
CA ILE A 69 6.61 6.65 0.73
C ILE A 69 6.90 8.07 0.23
N ILE A 70 7.61 8.19 -0.90
CA ILE A 70 8.04 9.48 -1.45
C ILE A 70 6.84 10.27 -1.99
N THR A 71 5.94 9.60 -2.70
CA THR A 71 4.81 10.25 -3.39
C THR A 71 3.66 10.58 -2.44
N MET A 72 3.24 9.64 -1.59
CA MET A 72 2.15 9.86 -0.65
C MET A 72 2.58 10.69 0.56
N GLY A 73 3.89 10.73 0.85
CA GLY A 73 4.42 11.36 2.05
C GLY A 73 3.95 10.71 3.36
N LYS A 74 3.27 9.57 3.27
CA LYS A 74 2.87 8.71 4.37
C LYS A 74 3.78 7.50 4.39
N THR A 75 4.18 7.07 5.58
CA THR A 75 4.96 5.85 5.73
C THR A 75 4.06 4.61 5.72
N PRO A 76 4.58 3.41 5.42
CA PRO A 76 3.86 2.16 5.66
C PRO A 76 3.46 1.95 7.13
N PHE A 77 3.97 2.77 8.06
CA PHE A 77 3.60 2.79 9.48
C PHE A 77 2.40 3.69 9.81
N GLY A 78 1.76 4.29 8.80
CA GLY A 78 0.59 5.15 8.98
C GLY A 78 0.85 6.63 8.65
N ASP A 79 -0.09 7.46 9.10
CA ASP A 79 -0.18 8.89 8.77
C ASP A 79 0.86 9.73 9.52
N LEU A 80 2.13 9.54 9.18
CA LEU A 80 3.21 10.44 9.57
C LEU A 80 3.16 11.66 8.65
N ARG A 81 2.95 12.85 9.23
CA ARG A 81 2.94 14.12 8.48
C ARG A 81 4.17 14.17 7.56
N ARG A 82 3.93 14.44 6.28
CA ARG A 82 4.95 14.60 5.23
C ARG A 82 6.10 15.44 5.77
N SER A 83 7.18 14.77 6.17
CA SER A 83 8.36 15.37 6.74
C SER A 83 9.54 15.04 5.85
N TRP A 84 10.54 15.90 5.87
CA TRP A 84 11.79 15.68 5.14
C TRP A 84 12.45 14.34 5.51
N ALA A 85 12.26 13.89 6.75
CA ALA A 85 12.73 12.60 7.23
C ALA A 85 12.07 11.40 6.52
N VAL A 86 10.75 11.46 6.30
CA VAL A 86 10.02 10.39 5.58
C VAL A 86 10.48 10.27 4.13
N ILE A 87 10.70 11.41 3.46
CA ILE A 87 11.23 11.44 2.10
C ILE A 87 12.64 10.84 2.06
N LEU A 88 13.51 11.23 3.01
CA LEU A 88 14.87 10.68 3.11
C LEU A 88 14.86 9.16 3.31
N ILE A 89 14.00 8.63 4.20
CA ILE A 89 13.84 7.19 4.41
C ILE A 89 13.38 6.50 3.11
N GLY A 90 12.41 7.09 2.40
CA GLY A 90 11.95 6.56 1.12
C GLY A 90 13.07 6.49 0.07
N VAL A 91 13.89 7.53 -0.02
CA VAL A 91 15.06 7.58 -0.93
C VAL A 91 16.11 6.55 -0.55
N CYS A 92 16.46 6.42 0.74
CA CYS A 92 17.40 5.39 1.21
C CYS A 92 16.89 3.98 0.87
N THR A 93 15.61 3.74 1.11
CA THR A 93 14.95 2.46 0.80
C THR A 93 14.97 2.19 -0.73
N ALA A 94 14.87 3.23 -1.55
CA ALA A 94 14.89 3.09 -3.01
C ALA A 94 16.28 2.70 -3.51
N ILE A 95 17.33 3.31 -2.94
CA ILE A 95 18.72 2.97 -3.25
C ILE A 95 18.99 1.51 -2.88
N ILE A 96 18.60 1.10 -1.67
CA ILE A 96 18.74 -0.30 -1.21
C ILE A 96 17.99 -1.25 -2.16
N GLY A 97 16.74 -0.92 -2.52
CA GLY A 97 15.93 -1.70 -3.44
C GLY A 97 16.55 -1.84 -4.83
N MET A 98 17.10 -0.74 -5.39
CA MET A 98 17.81 -0.78 -6.67
C MET A 98 19.06 -1.65 -6.62
N VAL A 99 19.90 -1.51 -5.59
CA VAL A 99 21.12 -2.33 -5.44
C VAL A 99 20.76 -3.82 -5.34
N ALA A 100 19.74 -4.16 -4.53
CA ALA A 100 19.25 -5.52 -4.37
C ALA A 100 18.67 -6.10 -5.68
N CYS A 101 18.05 -5.25 -6.51
CA CYS A 101 17.48 -5.67 -7.77
C CYS A 101 18.54 -6.02 -8.83
N PHE A 102 19.63 -5.23 -8.89
CA PHE A 102 20.69 -5.37 -9.90
C PHE A 102 21.82 -6.33 -9.51
N VAL A 103 22.10 -6.50 -8.21
CA VAL A 103 23.21 -7.33 -7.72
C VAL A 103 22.67 -8.42 -6.79
N PRO A 104 22.23 -9.57 -7.34
CA PRO A 104 21.79 -10.72 -6.54
C PRO A 104 22.93 -11.22 -5.64
N GLY A 105 22.60 -11.69 -4.43
CA GLY A 105 23.53 -12.29 -3.48
C GLY A 105 24.29 -11.32 -2.56
N LEU A 106 24.39 -10.03 -2.88
CA LEU A 106 25.15 -9.07 -2.05
C LEU A 106 24.41 -8.68 -0.76
N LEU A 107 23.08 -8.52 -0.85
CA LEU A 107 22.22 -8.00 0.22
C LEU A 107 21.00 -8.90 0.50
N ALA A 108 21.06 -10.17 0.10
CA ALA A 108 19.94 -11.11 0.16
C ALA A 108 19.23 -11.16 1.54
N GLU A 109 19.99 -11.53 2.57
CA GLU A 109 19.55 -11.60 3.97
C GLU A 109 19.02 -10.25 4.50
N PRO A 110 19.79 -9.14 4.48
CA PRO A 110 19.33 -7.88 5.05
C PRO A 110 18.11 -7.30 4.31
N VAL A 111 18.04 -7.46 2.99
CA VAL A 111 16.89 -6.99 2.19
C VAL A 111 15.65 -7.80 2.52
N ARG A 112 15.77 -9.12 2.65
CA ARG A 112 14.65 -9.98 3.08
C ARG A 112 14.13 -9.58 4.46
N ILE A 113 15.03 -9.40 5.44
CA ILE A 113 14.66 -8.97 6.79
C ILE A 113 13.99 -7.60 6.75
N LEU A 114 14.52 -6.65 5.97
CA LEU A 114 13.95 -5.33 5.80
C LEU A 114 12.54 -5.40 5.21
N VAL A 115 12.34 -6.14 4.10
CA VAL A 115 11.02 -6.31 3.47
C VAL A 115 10.02 -6.93 4.43
N GLY A 116 10.38 -8.03 5.08
CA GLY A 116 9.46 -8.68 6.00
C GLY A 116 9.16 -7.79 7.21
N ALA A 117 10.13 -7.01 7.71
CA ALA A 117 9.92 -6.07 8.79
C ALA A 117 8.99 -4.92 8.36
N LEU A 118 9.15 -4.38 7.15
CA LEU A 118 8.24 -3.38 6.60
C LEU A 118 6.81 -3.92 6.46
N LEU A 119 6.66 -5.14 5.94
CA LEU A 119 5.34 -5.77 5.79
C LEU A 119 4.68 -6.07 7.14
N PHE A 120 5.46 -6.63 8.08
CA PHE A 120 4.96 -7.00 9.39
C PHE A 120 4.63 -5.77 10.25
N ALA A 121 5.63 -4.91 10.46
CA ALA A 121 5.46 -3.73 11.30
C ALA A 121 4.59 -2.65 10.63
N GLY A 122 4.64 -2.51 9.31
CA GLY A 122 3.73 -1.63 8.57
C GLY A 122 2.29 -2.12 8.62
N GLY A 123 2.06 -3.41 8.34
CA GLY A 123 0.73 -4.02 8.46
C GLY A 123 0.17 -3.91 9.89
N LEU A 124 1.00 -4.16 10.90
CA LEU A 124 0.60 -4.03 12.30
C LEU A 124 0.30 -2.58 12.69
N ALA A 125 1.13 -1.63 12.25
CA ALA A 125 0.92 -0.22 12.52
C ALA A 125 -0.35 0.31 11.84
N LEU A 126 -0.61 -0.05 10.58
CA LEU A 126 -1.83 0.30 9.85
C LEU A 126 -3.07 -0.34 10.49
N LEU A 127 -3.00 -1.60 10.89
CA LEU A 127 -4.07 -2.28 11.60
C LEU A 127 -4.33 -1.64 12.97
N ALA A 128 -3.28 -1.37 13.74
CA ALA A 128 -3.38 -0.69 15.02
C ALA A 128 -3.95 0.71 14.84
N GLN A 129 -3.54 1.48 13.83
CA GLN A 129 -4.09 2.80 13.55
C GLN A 129 -5.59 2.73 13.23
N LEU A 130 -6.01 1.72 12.47
CA LEU A 130 -7.43 1.49 12.15
C LEU A 130 -8.23 1.10 13.40
N LEU A 131 -7.66 0.26 14.26
CA LEU A 131 -8.28 -0.15 15.53
C LEU A 131 -8.32 0.98 16.54
N PHE A 132 -7.20 1.66 16.84
CA PHE A 132 -7.14 2.77 17.80
C PHE A 132 -7.92 4.00 17.35
N SER A 133 -8.13 4.20 16.05
CA SER A 133 -9.10 5.18 15.54
C SER A 133 -10.52 4.63 15.65
N GLU A 134 -10.88 4.00 16.78
CA GLU A 134 -12.15 3.30 16.99
C GLU A 134 -13.34 4.18 16.62
N ASP A 135 -13.28 5.48 16.88
CA ASP A 135 -14.32 6.41 16.48
C ASP A 135 -14.48 6.46 14.95
N LYS A 136 -13.40 6.57 14.18
CA LYS A 136 -13.48 6.53 12.71
C LYS A 136 -13.94 5.17 12.20
N ALA A 137 -13.34 4.07 12.65
CA ALA A 137 -13.67 2.73 12.18
C ALA A 137 -15.11 2.36 12.54
N ARG A 138 -15.56 2.67 13.77
CA ARG A 138 -16.93 2.44 14.22
C ARG A 138 -17.90 3.33 13.47
N ILE A 139 -17.60 4.61 13.23
CA ILE A 139 -18.45 5.50 12.41
C ILE A 139 -18.56 4.95 10.98
N TRP A 140 -17.46 4.52 10.37
CA TRP A 140 -17.44 3.99 9.00
C TRP A 140 -18.15 2.64 8.89
N LEU A 141 -18.14 1.82 9.95
CA LEU A 141 -18.90 0.57 10.04
C LEU A 141 -20.38 0.80 10.36
N LYS A 142 -20.73 1.87 11.09
CA LYS A 142 -22.10 2.19 11.49
C LYS A 142 -22.89 2.87 10.37
N ILE A 143 -22.22 3.51 9.42
CA ILE A 143 -22.83 4.05 8.19
C ILE A 143 -22.98 2.89 7.20
N PRO A 144 -24.20 2.37 6.98
CA PRO A 144 -24.40 1.25 6.06
C PRO A 144 -24.14 1.71 4.63
N GLY A 145 -23.19 1.06 3.95
CA GLY A 145 -22.90 1.34 2.55
C GLY A 145 -21.44 1.07 2.16
N ILE A 146 -20.92 1.90 1.25
CA ILE A 146 -19.62 1.72 0.61
C ILE A 146 -18.43 1.83 1.58
N LEU A 147 -18.56 2.58 2.66
CA LEU A 147 -17.52 2.74 3.69
C LEU A 147 -17.21 1.42 4.43
N ARG A 148 -18.23 0.56 4.62
CA ARG A 148 -18.03 -0.77 5.21
C ARG A 148 -17.18 -1.67 4.32
N HIS A 149 -17.40 -1.62 3.00
CA HIS A 149 -16.58 -2.38 2.05
C HIS A 149 -15.13 -1.91 2.07
N LEU A 150 -14.89 -0.60 2.18
CA LEU A 150 -13.56 -0.03 2.33
C LEU A 150 -12.86 -0.49 3.61
N THR A 151 -13.53 -0.43 4.77
CA THR A 151 -12.94 -0.89 6.04
C THR A 151 -12.59 -2.38 6.01
N ILE A 152 -13.47 -3.21 5.44
CA ILE A 152 -13.20 -4.65 5.27
C ILE A 152 -11.99 -4.86 4.35
N ALA A 153 -11.92 -4.13 3.23
CA ALA A 153 -10.78 -4.21 2.33
C ALA A 153 -9.45 -3.87 3.03
N CYS A 154 -9.43 -2.79 3.82
CA CYS A 154 -8.27 -2.41 4.61
C CYS A 154 -7.86 -3.49 5.62
N ILE A 155 -8.81 -4.03 6.39
CA ILE A 155 -8.52 -5.09 7.38
C ILE A 155 -7.91 -6.30 6.68
N VAL A 156 -8.48 -6.75 5.56
CA VAL A 156 -7.97 -7.90 4.80
C VAL A 156 -6.53 -7.64 4.35
N VAL A 157 -6.26 -6.49 3.72
CA VAL A 157 -4.92 -6.13 3.25
C VAL A 157 -3.93 -6.05 4.43
N TYR A 158 -4.29 -5.44 5.55
CA TYR A 158 -3.38 -5.29 6.69
C TYR A 158 -3.06 -6.63 7.37
N VAL A 159 -4.07 -7.49 7.56
CA VAL A 159 -3.85 -8.84 8.12
C VAL A 159 -2.97 -9.67 7.18
N MET A 160 -3.24 -9.63 5.88
CA MET A 160 -2.41 -10.34 4.89
C MET A 160 -0.97 -9.82 4.87
N SER A 161 -0.77 -8.50 5.00
CA SER A 161 0.57 -7.90 5.13
C SER A 161 1.32 -8.43 6.34
N ILE A 162 0.65 -8.57 7.50
CA ILE A 162 1.26 -9.11 8.72
C ILE A 162 1.68 -10.57 8.50
N ILE A 163 0.79 -11.39 7.93
CA ILE A 163 1.07 -12.80 7.65
C ILE A 163 2.24 -12.93 6.68
N LEU A 164 2.21 -12.22 5.54
CA LEU A 164 3.29 -12.23 4.54
C LEU A 164 4.61 -11.69 5.11
N GLY A 165 4.56 -10.67 5.96
CA GLY A 165 5.74 -10.16 6.65
C GLY A 165 6.37 -11.20 7.57
N LEU A 166 5.55 -11.93 8.33
CA LEU A 166 6.01 -13.02 9.20
C LEU A 166 6.61 -14.19 8.40
N VAL A 167 5.93 -14.60 7.32
CA VAL A 167 6.42 -15.63 6.38
C VAL A 167 7.76 -15.22 5.77
N THR A 168 7.90 -13.94 5.40
CA THR A 168 9.14 -13.40 4.83
C THR A 168 10.29 -13.36 5.86
N LEU A 169 9.99 -13.05 7.12
CA LEU A 169 10.97 -13.07 8.21
C LEU A 169 11.45 -14.49 8.52
N LEU A 170 10.53 -15.45 8.51
CA LEU A 170 10.76 -16.83 8.93
C LEU A 170 10.55 -17.80 7.74
N PRO A 171 11.49 -17.89 6.79
CA PRO A 171 11.34 -18.65 5.55
C PRO A 171 11.23 -20.17 5.73
N GLY A 172 11.23 -20.67 6.98
CA GLY A 172 11.02 -22.08 7.32
C GLY A 172 9.62 -22.42 7.83
N ILE A 173 8.68 -21.45 7.92
CA ILE A 173 7.34 -21.70 8.50
C ILE A 173 6.28 -22.11 7.46
N THR A 174 6.50 -21.79 6.19
CA THR A 174 5.48 -21.90 5.14
C THR A 174 6.09 -22.46 3.87
N THR A 175 5.30 -23.24 3.13
CA THR A 175 5.72 -23.84 1.87
C THR A 175 5.59 -22.83 0.72
N ASP A 176 6.47 -22.87 -0.28
CA ASP A 176 6.45 -21.91 -1.42
C ASP A 176 5.08 -21.78 -2.09
N GLY A 177 4.33 -22.88 -2.18
CA GLY A 177 2.96 -22.90 -2.72
C GLY A 177 1.93 -22.18 -1.86
N GLU A 178 2.04 -22.24 -0.53
CA GLU A 178 1.17 -21.51 0.38
C GLU A 178 1.44 -20.00 0.30
N THR A 179 2.72 -19.61 0.23
CA THR A 179 3.13 -18.22 0.01
C THR A 179 2.57 -17.68 -1.31
N ALA A 180 2.56 -18.48 -2.38
CA ALA A 180 1.96 -18.10 -3.66
C ALA A 180 0.45 -17.77 -3.52
N ILE A 181 -0.31 -18.61 -2.82
CA ILE A 181 -1.74 -18.40 -2.57
C ILE A 181 -1.95 -17.12 -1.75
N LEU A 182 -1.15 -16.91 -0.69
CA LEU A 182 -1.22 -15.70 0.13
C LEU A 182 -0.94 -14.42 -0.69
N LEU A 183 0.04 -14.46 -1.58
CA LEU A 183 0.36 -13.33 -2.48
C LEU A 183 -0.77 -13.04 -3.47
N ILE A 184 -1.42 -14.07 -4.01
CA ILE A 184 -2.56 -13.90 -4.90
C ILE A 184 -3.72 -13.23 -4.16
N ILE A 185 -4.07 -13.74 -2.98
CA ILE A 185 -5.13 -13.16 -2.13
C ILE A 185 -4.77 -11.71 -1.77
N TYR A 186 -3.51 -11.44 -1.43
CA TYR A 186 -3.05 -10.10 -1.11
C TYR A 186 -3.15 -9.15 -2.31
N GLY A 187 -2.76 -9.60 -3.51
CA GLY A 187 -2.92 -8.88 -4.75
C GLY A 187 -4.38 -8.52 -5.04
N ILE A 188 -5.29 -9.51 -4.96
CA ILE A 188 -6.75 -9.29 -5.09
C ILE A 188 -7.24 -8.29 -4.04
N GLY A 189 -6.72 -8.35 -2.82
CA GLY A 189 -7.01 -7.41 -1.75
C GLY A 189 -6.71 -5.95 -2.14
N PHE A 190 -5.57 -5.70 -2.78
CA PHE A 190 -5.24 -4.35 -3.28
C PHE A 190 -6.18 -3.89 -4.39
N PHE A 191 -6.56 -4.76 -5.34
CA PHE A 191 -7.55 -4.39 -6.36
C PHE A 191 -8.90 -4.03 -5.73
N TYR A 192 -9.34 -4.81 -4.76
CA TYR A 192 -10.59 -4.57 -4.05
C TYR A 192 -10.55 -3.29 -3.20
N LEU A 193 -9.41 -3.00 -2.57
CA LEU A 193 -9.15 -1.76 -1.86
C LEU A 193 -9.18 -0.55 -2.80
N SER A 194 -8.44 -0.61 -3.91
CA SER A 194 -8.42 0.41 -4.96
C SER A 194 -9.81 0.70 -5.52
N TRP A 195 -10.59 -0.34 -5.82
CA TRP A 195 -11.98 -0.21 -6.26
C TRP A 195 -12.86 0.48 -5.21
N SER A 196 -12.72 0.07 -3.95
CA SER A 196 -13.48 0.66 -2.84
C SER A 196 -13.16 2.13 -2.64
N ILE A 197 -11.87 2.52 -2.74
CA ILE A 197 -11.42 3.91 -2.65
C ILE A 197 -12.04 4.74 -3.78
N GLN A 198 -11.92 4.30 -5.04
CA GLN A 198 -12.51 5.02 -6.18
C GLN A 198 -14.03 5.19 -6.03
N ASN A 199 -14.72 4.16 -5.54
CA ASN A 199 -16.17 4.23 -5.38
C ASN A 199 -16.58 5.19 -4.25
N VAL A 200 -15.83 5.25 -3.16
CA VAL A 200 -16.02 6.24 -2.08
C VAL A 200 -15.79 7.66 -2.62
N THR A 201 -14.70 7.88 -3.35
CA THR A 201 -14.39 9.20 -3.96
C THR A 201 -15.48 9.68 -4.90
N ARG A 202 -16.07 8.79 -5.70
CA ARG A 202 -17.19 9.14 -6.58
C ARG A 202 -18.49 9.46 -5.83
N THR A 203 -18.71 8.83 -4.68
CA THR A 203 -19.96 8.96 -3.92
C THR A 203 -19.92 10.15 -2.95
N TYR A 204 -18.73 10.49 -2.45
CA TYR A 204 -18.50 11.60 -1.52
C TYR A 204 -17.38 12.52 -2.06
N PRO A 205 -17.68 13.39 -3.04
CA PRO A 205 -16.69 14.35 -3.54
C PRO A 205 -16.27 15.32 -2.43
N PRO A 206 -14.98 15.70 -2.34
CA PRO A 206 -14.50 16.64 -1.33
C PRO A 206 -15.09 18.04 -1.57
N GLY A 207 -16.21 18.34 -0.92
CA GLY A 207 -16.90 19.62 -1.09
C GLY A 207 -18.26 19.74 -0.40
N GLU A 208 -18.93 18.62 -0.11
CA GLU A 208 -20.23 18.64 0.56
C GLU A 208 -20.07 18.26 2.04
N ASN A 209 -19.88 19.29 2.87
CA ASN A 209 -20.00 19.16 4.32
C ASN A 209 -21.45 18.70 4.62
N PRO A 210 -21.67 17.62 5.40
CA PRO A 210 -23.02 17.32 5.86
C PRO A 210 -23.48 18.47 6.76
N ALA A 211 -24.51 19.17 6.30
CA ALA A 211 -25.26 20.13 7.11
C ALA A 211 -25.99 19.42 8.25
#